data_AF-C5KSC0-F1
#
_entry.id   AF-C5KSC0-F1
#
_cell.length_a   1.000
_cell.length_b   1.000
_cell.length_c   1.000
_cell.angle_alpha   90.00
_cell.angle_beta   90.00
_cell.angle_gamma   90.00
#
_symmetry.space_group_name_H-M   'P 1'
#
loop_
_entity.id
_entity.type
_entity.pdbx_description
1 polymer ?
#
loop_
_entity_poly.entity_id
_entity_poly.type
_entity_poly.pdbx_seq_one_letter_code
_entity_poly.pdbx_strand_id
1 'polypeptide(L)'
;MPVRTGAHSGGKNSILNISPGSTVDVLVRARHDHLAKRFGKFQPTGEVQKGCINLASYNYLGFGGTDEYCTPLAIKALDQYGLAVCASRPEYGGTNRLHIEFESKVAAFLGKEDALVMGMGFATN
;
A
#
# COMPACT_ATOMS: atom_id res chain seq x y z
N MET A 1 11.06 16.80 -5.28
CA MET A 1 11.17 16.72 -6.75
C MET A 1 10.28 15.58 -7.23
N PRO A 2 9.29 15.83 -8.09
CA PRO A 2 8.34 14.81 -8.52
C PRO A 2 8.99 13.87 -9.55
N VAL A 3 8.79 12.57 -9.40
CA VAL A 3 9.18 11.55 -10.38
C VAL A 3 8.19 11.61 -11.54
N ARG A 4 8.65 11.99 -12.74
CA ARG A 4 7.86 11.92 -13.97
C ARG A 4 7.99 10.52 -14.56
N THR A 5 6.87 9.84 -14.76
CA THR A 5 6.76 8.58 -15.51
C THR A 5 6.10 8.83 -16.87
N GLY A 6 6.62 8.19 -17.92
CA GLY A 6 6.27 8.48 -19.32
C GLY A 6 5.11 7.65 -19.85
N ALA A 7 3.98 8.29 -20.12
CA ALA A 7 2.75 7.68 -20.60
C ALA A 7 2.77 7.22 -22.07
N HIS A 8 2.10 6.09 -22.35
CA HIS A 8 1.34 5.77 -23.57
C HIS A 8 0.24 4.81 -23.09
N SER A 9 -1.07 5.07 -23.13
CA SER A 9 -1.93 6.05 -23.79
C SER A 9 -2.96 6.61 -22.78
N GLY A 10 -3.27 7.90 -22.86
CA GLY A 10 -4.30 8.54 -22.03
C GLY A 10 -3.73 9.18 -20.77
N GLY A 11 -3.61 10.51 -20.79
CA GLY A 11 -3.06 11.29 -19.69
C GLY A 11 -3.92 11.17 -18.42
N LYS A 12 -3.43 10.42 -17.44
CA LYS A 12 -3.67 10.60 -16.01
C LYS A 12 -2.38 10.20 -15.29
N ASN A 13 -1.96 10.98 -14.29
CA ASN A 13 -1.00 10.52 -13.30
C ASN A 13 -1.57 9.25 -12.65
N SER A 14 -1.20 8.07 -13.15
CA SER A 14 -1.63 6.82 -12.52
C SER A 14 -0.85 6.65 -11.24
N ILE A 15 -1.56 6.57 -10.13
CA ILE A 15 -1.03 6.15 -8.84
C ILE A 15 -0.42 4.75 -9.05
N LEU A 16 0.74 4.48 -8.44
CA LEU A 16 1.37 3.16 -8.49
C LEU A 16 0.35 2.09 -8.09
N ASN A 17 0.03 1.20 -9.03
CA ASN A 17 -0.88 0.10 -8.77
C ASN A 17 -0.13 -1.01 -8.04
N ILE A 18 -0.70 -1.51 -6.95
CA ILE A 18 -0.14 -2.59 -6.13
C ILE A 18 -0.82 -3.94 -6.38
N SER A 19 -1.83 -4.00 -7.26
CA SER A 19 -2.49 -5.24 -7.65
C SER A 19 -1.47 -6.24 -8.21
N PRO A 20 -1.70 -7.56 -8.03
CA PRO A 20 -0.82 -8.58 -8.58
C PRO A 20 -0.64 -8.42 -10.09
N GLY A 21 0.59 -8.56 -10.58
CA GLY A 21 0.90 -8.42 -11.99
C GLY A 21 0.87 -6.98 -12.52
N SER A 22 0.71 -5.97 -11.65
CA SER A 22 0.84 -4.58 -12.06
C SER A 22 2.25 -4.28 -12.55
N THR A 23 2.35 -3.38 -13.53
CA THR A 23 3.63 -2.95 -14.08
C THR A 23 3.94 -1.50 -13.72
N VAL A 24 5.22 -1.19 -13.57
CA VAL A 24 5.75 0.14 -13.29
C VAL A 24 6.84 0.50 -14.29
N ASP A 25 6.91 1.78 -14.62
CA ASP A 25 7.99 2.31 -15.43
C ASP A 25 9.15 2.74 -14.51
N VAL A 26 10.35 2.22 -14.77
CA VAL A 26 11.54 2.41 -13.94
C VAL A 26 12.55 3.29 -14.67
N LEU A 27 12.93 4.42 -14.05
CA LEU A 27 14.00 5.27 -14.56
C LEU A 27 15.36 4.59 -14.35
N VAL A 28 16.08 4.36 -15.44
CA VAL A 28 17.43 3.77 -15.39
C VAL A 28 18.40 4.81 -14.82
N ARG A 29 19.23 4.37 -13.88
CA ARG A 29 20.30 5.18 -13.31
C ARG A 29 21.62 4.45 -13.43
N ALA A 30 22.64 5.15 -13.91
CA ALA A 30 23.99 4.62 -14.06
C ALA A 30 24.96 5.39 -13.17
N ARG A 31 26.09 4.75 -12.84
CA ARG A 31 27.22 5.40 -12.19
C ARG A 31 28.31 5.56 -13.23
N HIS A 32 28.99 6.70 -13.26
CA HIS A 32 30.11 6.90 -14.16
C HIS A 32 31.31 6.03 -13.75
N ASP A 33 31.95 5.39 -14.72
CA ASP A 33 33.06 4.44 -14.51
C ASP A 33 34.39 5.10 -14.11
N HIS A 34 34.44 6.43 -14.04
CA HIS A 34 35.64 7.15 -13.62
C HIS A 34 36.01 6.80 -12.17
N LEU A 35 37.25 6.38 -11.93
CA LEU A 35 37.74 5.84 -10.65
C LEU A 35 37.38 6.74 -9.45
N ALA A 36 37.52 8.06 -9.61
CA ALA A 36 37.21 9.06 -8.58
C ALA A 36 35.71 9.18 -8.24
N LYS A 37 34.81 8.74 -9.13
CA LYS A 37 33.34 8.81 -8.97
C LYS A 37 32.70 7.43 -8.79
N ARG A 38 33.51 6.37 -8.66
CA ARG A 38 33.07 4.99 -8.48
C ARG A 38 32.23 4.75 -7.22
N PHE A 39 32.36 5.60 -6.20
CA PHE A 39 31.50 5.60 -4.99
C PHE A 39 30.45 6.72 -4.98
N GLY A 40 30.33 7.48 -6.07
CA GLY A 40 29.40 8.59 -6.22
C GLY A 40 27.94 8.15 -6.38
N LYS A 41 27.02 9.13 -6.35
CA LYS A 41 25.59 8.91 -6.54
C LYS A 41 25.29 8.39 -7.97
N PHE A 42 24.30 7.52 -8.08
CA PHE A 42 23.72 7.12 -9.35
C PHE A 42 23.03 8.33 -10.01
N GLN A 43 23.29 8.54 -11.30
CA GLN A 43 22.72 9.62 -12.10
C GLN A 43 21.66 9.06 -13.06
N PRO A 44 20.56 9.79 -13.30
CA PRO A 44 19.55 9.38 -14.27
C PRO A 44 20.14 9.41 -15.69
N THR A 45 19.91 8.34 -16.46
CA THR A 45 20.37 8.26 -17.85
C THR A 45 19.40 8.92 -18.83
N GLY A 46 18.16 9.19 -18.39
CA GLY A 46 17.06 9.62 -19.24
C GLY A 46 16.30 8.47 -19.90
N GLU A 47 16.83 7.25 -19.81
CA GLU A 47 16.20 6.03 -20.31
C GLU A 47 15.17 5.48 -19.31
N VAL A 48 14.02 5.04 -19.83
CA VAL A 48 12.92 4.50 -19.02
C VAL A 48 12.66 3.04 -19.38
N GLN A 49 12.93 2.21 -18.38
CA GLN A 49 12.46 0.85 -18.18
C GLN A 49 10.94 0.69 -18.21
N LYS A 50 10.28 0.51 -19.35
CA LYS A 50 8.82 0.36 -19.38
C LYS A 50 8.35 -1.05 -19.01
N GLY A 51 7.20 -1.12 -18.34
CA GLY A 51 6.46 -2.37 -18.15
C GLY A 51 7.10 -3.37 -17.17
N CYS A 52 7.94 -2.91 -16.25
CA CYS A 52 8.55 -3.78 -15.25
C CYS A 52 7.50 -4.30 -14.25
N ILE A 53 7.49 -5.59 -13.95
CA ILE A 53 6.56 -6.15 -12.95
C ILE A 53 6.86 -5.58 -11.56
N ASN A 54 5.83 -5.15 -10.85
CA ASN A 54 5.96 -4.69 -9.46
C ASN A 54 6.09 -5.86 -8.50
N LEU A 55 7.33 -6.22 -8.16
CA LEU A 55 7.66 -7.24 -7.16
C LEU A 55 7.93 -6.66 -5.77
N ALA A 56 7.74 -5.35 -5.59
CA ALA A 56 8.09 -4.63 -4.36
C ALA A 56 6.88 -4.39 -3.44
N SER A 57 5.67 -4.75 -3.86
CA SER A 57 4.48 -4.58 -3.04
C SER A 57 4.38 -5.68 -1.97
N TYR A 58 3.81 -5.34 -0.81
CA TYR A 58 3.44 -6.31 0.23
C TYR A 58 2.04 -6.91 0.02
N ASN A 59 1.50 -6.82 -1.20
CA ASN A 59 0.15 -7.26 -1.53
C ASN A 59 0.12 -8.73 -1.97
N TYR A 60 0.52 -9.63 -1.07
CA TYR A 60 0.77 -11.04 -1.40
C TYR A 60 -0.47 -11.79 -1.92
N LEU A 61 -1.64 -11.50 -1.37
CA LEU A 61 -2.90 -12.16 -1.76
C LEU A 61 -3.71 -11.37 -2.79
N GLY A 62 -3.25 -10.17 -3.17
CA GLY A 62 -3.91 -9.35 -4.17
C GLY A 62 -5.15 -8.57 -3.72
N PHE A 63 -5.61 -8.73 -2.47
CA PHE A 63 -6.77 -8.00 -1.95
C PHE A 63 -6.54 -6.50 -1.74
N GLY A 64 -5.28 -6.05 -1.75
CA GLY A 64 -4.94 -4.63 -1.67
C GLY A 64 -5.17 -3.90 -2.99
N GLY A 65 -5.76 -2.71 -2.92
CA GLY A 65 -6.06 -1.87 -4.09
C GLY A 65 -7.49 -2.06 -4.59
N THR A 66 -7.68 -2.00 -5.92
CA THR A 66 -8.98 -2.26 -6.54
C THR A 66 -9.17 -3.76 -6.68
N ASP A 67 -10.07 -4.30 -5.88
CA ASP A 67 -10.41 -5.72 -5.81
C ASP A 67 -11.93 -5.88 -5.91
N GLU A 68 -12.39 -6.83 -6.73
CA GLU A 68 -13.82 -7.01 -7.03
C GLU A 68 -14.66 -7.38 -5.81
N TYR A 69 -14.05 -8.03 -4.81
CA TYR A 69 -14.73 -8.46 -3.59
C TYR A 69 -14.57 -7.43 -2.46
N CYS A 70 -13.34 -7.00 -2.17
CA CYS A 70 -13.02 -6.14 -1.05
C CYS A 70 -13.40 -4.67 -1.28
N THR A 71 -13.26 -4.14 -2.49
CA THR A 71 -13.53 -2.71 -2.75
C THR A 71 -15.00 -2.34 -2.51
N PRO A 72 -16.01 -3.09 -3.01
CA PRO A 72 -17.41 -2.78 -2.71
C PRO A 72 -17.77 -2.90 -1.22
N LEU A 73 -17.19 -3.88 -0.51
CA LEU A 73 -17.41 -4.06 0.93
C LEU A 73 -16.82 -2.91 1.74
N ALA A 74 -15.63 -2.44 1.36
CA ALA A 74 -15.00 -1.28 1.99
C ALA A 74 -15.83 -0.01 1.77
N ILE A 75 -16.32 0.24 0.55
CA ILE A 75 -17.20 1.39 0.25
C ILE A 75 -18.47 1.32 1.10
N LYS A 76 -19.14 0.17 1.15
CA LYS A 76 -20.34 -0.01 1.98
C LYS A 76 -20.07 0.22 3.47
N ALA A 77 -18.91 -0.21 3.97
CA ALA A 77 -18.53 0.04 5.35
C ALA A 77 -18.30 1.54 5.61
N LEU A 78 -17.68 2.27 4.67
CA LEU A 78 -17.53 3.73 4.77
C LEU A 78 -18.89 4.44 4.76
N ASP A 79 -19.83 4.01 3.91
CA ASP A 79 -21.19 4.57 3.87
C ASP A 79 -21.94 4.34 5.20
N GLN A 80 -21.72 3.20 5.85
CA GLN A 80 -22.41 2.83 7.09
C GLN A 80 -21.77 3.45 8.34
N TYR A 81 -20.44 3.50 8.40
CA TYR A 81 -19.70 3.84 9.63
C TYR A 81 -18.91 5.16 9.55
N GLY A 82 -18.89 5.80 8.39
CA GLY A 82 -18.11 7.01 8.15
C GLY A 82 -16.62 6.74 7.94
N LEU A 83 -15.84 7.82 7.86
CA LEU A 83 -14.42 7.78 7.52
C LEU A 83 -13.51 7.44 8.72
N ALA A 84 -13.88 7.90 9.92
CA ALA A 84 -13.07 7.75 11.12
C ALA A 84 -13.92 7.92 12.39
N VAL A 85 -13.48 7.27 13.47
CA VAL A 85 -14.09 7.39 14.81
C VAL A 85 -13.59 8.63 15.57
N CYS A 86 -12.37 9.10 15.26
CA CYS A 86 -11.77 10.31 15.86
C CYS A 86 -11.66 10.29 17.40
N ALA A 87 -11.62 9.10 18.02
CA ALA A 87 -11.45 8.90 19.46
C ALA A 87 -10.62 7.63 19.73
N SER A 88 -9.91 7.60 20.85
CA SER A 88 -9.15 6.43 21.29
C SER A 88 -10.07 5.37 21.92
N ARG A 89 -9.65 4.09 21.95
CA ARG A 89 -10.50 2.97 22.43
C ARG A 89 -11.13 3.18 23.81
N PRO A 90 -10.44 3.76 24.82
CA PRO A 90 -11.03 4.03 26.14
C PRO A 90 -11.99 5.23 26.18
N GLU A 91 -11.91 6.13 25.19
CA GLU A 91 -12.79 7.30 25.13
C GLU A 91 -14.22 6.90 24.72
N TYR A 92 -15.19 7.69 25.16
CA TYR A 92 -16.59 7.44 24.82
C TYR A 92 -16.80 7.50 23.30
N GLY A 93 -17.34 6.42 22.73
CA GLY A 93 -17.53 6.27 21.29
C GLY A 93 -16.28 5.82 20.51
N GLY A 94 -15.13 5.61 21.17
CA GLY A 94 -13.89 5.17 20.53
C GLY A 94 -13.89 3.71 20.06
N THR A 95 -14.71 2.86 20.68
CA THR A 95 -14.88 1.46 20.27
C THR A 95 -16.16 1.29 19.47
N ASN A 96 -16.03 1.13 18.15
CA ASN A 96 -17.09 0.69 17.24
C ASN A 96 -17.19 -0.86 17.20
N ARG A 97 -18.38 -1.40 16.94
CA ARG A 97 -18.69 -2.80 16.65
C ARG A 97 -17.76 -3.44 15.61
N LEU A 98 -17.32 -2.69 14.60
CA LEU A 98 -16.36 -3.18 13.61
C LEU A 98 -15.05 -3.68 14.24
N HIS A 99 -14.57 -3.02 15.30
CA HIS A 99 -13.35 -3.46 15.97
C HIS A 99 -13.56 -4.80 16.67
N ILE A 100 -14.66 -4.93 17.43
CA ILE A 100 -15.00 -6.14 18.18
C ILE A 100 -15.17 -7.34 17.23
N GLU A 101 -15.89 -7.14 16.13
CA GLU A 101 -16.08 -8.21 15.13
C GLU A 101 -14.78 -8.59 14.43
N PHE A 102 -13.91 -7.63 14.13
CA PHE A 102 -12.61 -7.89 13.52
C PHE A 102 -11.66 -8.64 14.47
N GLU A 103 -11.54 -8.16 15.72
CA GLU A 103 -10.72 -8.76 16.78
C GLU A 103 -11.13 -10.22 17.01
N SER A 104 -12.43 -10.50 17.15
CA SER A 104 -12.96 -11.85 17.30
C SER A 104 -12.65 -12.76 16.09
N LYS A 105 -12.80 -12.26 14.86
CA LYS A 105 -12.47 -13.03 13.64
C LYS A 105 -10.98 -13.34 13.54
N VAL A 106 -10.12 -12.38 13.89
CA VAL A 106 -8.66 -12.57 13.87
C VAL A 106 -8.23 -13.57 14.93
N ALA A 107 -8.76 -13.48 16.15
CA ALA A 107 -8.51 -14.44 17.22
C ALA A 107 -8.91 -15.86 16.80
N ALA A 108 -10.09 -16.03 16.21
CA ALA A 108 -10.57 -17.31 15.69
C ALA A 108 -9.70 -17.84 14.54
N PHE A 109 -9.31 -16.98 13.59
CA PHE A 109 -8.44 -17.35 12.47
C PHE A 109 -7.06 -17.85 12.93
N LEU A 110 -6.49 -17.22 13.96
CA LEU A 110 -5.17 -17.57 14.50
C LEU A 110 -5.22 -18.66 15.60
N GLY A 111 -6.40 -19.09 16.02
CA GLY A 111 -6.57 -20.03 17.13
C GLY A 111 -6.05 -19.47 18.47
N LYS A 112 -6.34 -18.20 18.75
CA LYS A 112 -5.97 -17.50 19.99
C LYS A 112 -7.21 -17.12 20.80
N GLU A 113 -7.01 -16.88 22.09
CA GLU A 113 -8.09 -16.54 23.02
C GLU A 113 -8.72 -15.18 22.69
N ASP A 114 -7.89 -14.20 22.32
CA ASP A 114 -8.33 -12.86 21.96
C ASP A 114 -7.32 -12.17 21.02
N ALA A 115 -7.70 -11.03 20.43
CA ALA A 115 -6.85 -10.20 19.59
C ALA A 115 -7.17 -8.70 19.80
N LEU A 116 -6.18 -7.84 19.58
CA LEU A 116 -6.34 -6.38 19.67
C LEU A 116 -5.92 -5.73 18.35
N VAL A 117 -6.75 -4.84 17.81
CA VAL A 117 -6.40 -4.07 16.60
C VAL A 117 -5.70 -2.76 16.96
N MET A 118 -4.57 -2.50 16.28
CA MET A 118 -3.78 -1.29 16.40
C MET A 118 -3.70 -0.58 15.04
N GLY A 119 -3.44 0.74 15.03
CA GLY A 119 -3.46 1.55 13.81
C GLY A 119 -2.40 1.16 12.76
N MET A 120 -1.32 0.49 13.17
CA MET A 120 -0.31 -0.06 12.26
C MET A 120 0.49 -1.17 12.94
N GLY A 121 1.09 -2.06 12.15
CA GLY A 121 1.88 -3.19 12.67
C GLY A 121 3.08 -2.77 13.52
N PHE A 122 3.74 -1.65 13.22
CA PHE A 122 4.86 -1.14 14.03
C PHE A 122 4.45 -0.80 15.47
N ALA A 123 3.24 -0.27 15.66
CA ALA A 123 2.75 0.12 16.99
C ALA A 123 2.39 -1.08 17.89
N THR A 124 2.55 -2.31 17.38
CA THR A 124 2.19 -3.55 18.09
C THR A 124 3.41 -4.23 18.75
N ASN A 125 4.64 -3.94 18.30
CA ASN A 125 5.88 -4.62 18.71
C ASN A 125 6.77 -3.73 19.58
#